data_AF-A0A8S9KKZ5-F1
#
_entry.id   AF-A0A8S9KKZ5-F1
#
_cell.length_a   1.000
_cell.length_b   1.000
_cell.length_c   1.000
_cell.angle_alpha   90.00
_cell.angle_beta   90.00
_cell.angle_gamma   90.00
#
_symmetry.space_group_name_H-M   'P 1'
#
loop_
_entity.id
_entity.type
_entity.pdbx_description
1 polymer ?
#
loop_
_entity_poly.entity_id
_entity_poly.type
_entity_poly.pdbx_seq_one_letter_code
_entity_poly.pdbx_strand_id
1 'polypeptide(L)'
;MAKDYVSSVLKSLLLLLQLVLLIHDADSASTVKFLPGFDGPLPFELETGYIGVGEEEEVQLFYYFIKSERNPEEDPLLLWLSGGPGCSSISGLLFENGPLTMKLDAYNGSLPSLVSTTYSWTKLSNIIFLDQPVGTGFLMLGVFKAPKTNVVV
;
A
#
# COMPACT_ATOMS: atom_id res chain seq x y z
N MET A 1 8.36 51.36 -15.32
CA MET A 1 7.64 50.41 -16.19
C MET A 1 8.36 49.05 -16.29
N ALA A 2 9.55 48.94 -16.89
CA ALA A 2 10.25 47.65 -17.01
C ALA A 2 10.72 47.06 -15.66
N LYS A 3 11.20 47.88 -14.73
CA LYS A 3 11.63 47.44 -13.39
C LYS A 3 10.47 46.89 -12.54
N ASP A 4 9.30 47.49 -12.67
CA ASP A 4 8.10 47.12 -11.91
C ASP A 4 7.53 45.78 -12.41
N TYR A 5 7.60 45.57 -13.72
CA TYR A 5 7.26 44.30 -14.36
C TYR A 5 8.17 43.15 -13.90
N VAL A 6 9.48 43.37 -13.91
CA VAL A 6 10.47 42.36 -13.47
C VAL A 6 10.28 41.99 -11.98
N SER A 7 9.99 42.99 -11.13
CA SER A 7 9.71 42.77 -9.70
C SER A 7 8.44 41.95 -9.47
N SER A 8 7.38 42.22 -10.25
CA SER A 8 6.12 41.47 -10.17
C SER A 8 6.29 40.00 -10.60
N VAL A 9 7.00 39.76 -11.71
CA VAL A 9 7.30 38.40 -12.20
C VAL A 9 8.14 37.64 -11.18
N LEU A 10 9.16 38.26 -10.60
CA LEU A 10 10.02 37.62 -9.61
C LEU A 10 9.26 37.20 -8.34
N LYS A 11 8.34 38.05 -7.85
CA LYS A 11 7.47 37.72 -6.70
C LYS A 11 6.52 36.58 -7.01
N SER A 12 5.91 36.57 -8.20
CA SER A 12 5.04 35.48 -8.64
C SER A 12 5.80 34.16 -8.73
N LEU A 13 7.05 34.18 -9.22
CA LEU A 13 7.91 33.00 -9.29
C LEU A 13 8.30 32.48 -7.89
N LEU A 14 8.60 33.39 -6.95
CA LEU A 14 8.88 33.06 -5.55
C LEU A 14 7.67 32.46 -4.85
N LEU A 15 6.47 32.99 -5.08
CA LEU A 15 5.20 32.43 -4.58
C LEU A 15 4.94 31.04 -5.14
N LEU A 16 5.18 30.83 -6.44
CA LEU A 16 5.03 29.53 -7.07
C LEU A 16 6.03 28.52 -6.50
N LEU A 17 7.28 28.94 -6.28
CA LEU A 17 8.32 28.13 -5.66
C LEU A 17 7.98 27.76 -4.21
N GLN A 18 7.43 28.70 -3.43
CA GLN A 18 6.94 28.44 -2.08
C GLN A 18 5.77 27.45 -2.06
N LEU A 19 4.86 27.54 -3.03
CA LEU A 19 3.74 26.61 -3.17
C LEU A 19 4.22 25.19 -3.50
N VAL A 20 5.25 25.05 -4.35
CA VAL A 20 5.87 23.76 -4.69
C VAL A 20 6.61 23.15 -3.50
N LEU A 21 7.26 23.98 -2.66
CA LEU A 21 7.98 23.51 -1.46
C LEU A 21 7.05 23.11 -0.30
N LEU A 22 5.77 23.50 -0.34
CA LEU A 22 4.75 23.09 0.65
C LEU A 22 4.17 21.69 0.37
N ILE A 23 4.45 21.12 -0.81
CA ILE A 23 4.06 19.75 -1.16
C ILE A 23 5.10 18.80 -0.55
N HIS A 24 5.04 18.59 0.76
CA HIS A 24 5.68 17.43 1.37
C HIS A 24 4.68 16.28 1.36
N ASP A 25 4.68 15.49 0.29
CA ASP A 25 4.07 14.16 0.34
C ASP A 25 4.96 13.28 1.24
N ALA A 26 4.49 13.06 2.48
CA ALA A 26 5.06 12.05 3.34
C ALA A 26 4.38 10.72 3.02
N ASP A 27 4.65 10.18 1.84
CA ASP A 27 4.17 8.86 1.46
C ASP A 27 4.88 7.79 2.31
N SER A 28 4.10 6.97 3.01
CA SER A 28 4.61 5.86 3.82
C SER A 28 4.54 4.52 3.06
N ALA A 29 4.29 4.56 1.74
CA ALA A 29 4.30 3.40 0.89
C ALA A 29 5.71 2.79 0.76
N SER A 30 5.78 1.47 0.78
CA SER A 30 7.00 0.67 0.61
C SER A 30 6.74 -0.48 -0.35
N THR A 31 7.55 -0.56 -1.40
CA THR A 31 7.50 -1.67 -2.36
C THR A 31 8.15 -2.92 -1.77
N VAL A 32 7.40 -4.01 -1.74
CA VAL A 32 7.87 -5.32 -1.28
C VAL A 32 8.34 -6.13 -2.49
N LYS A 33 9.62 -6.51 -2.49
CA LYS A 33 10.23 -7.31 -3.57
C LYS A 33 10.38 -8.79 -3.22
N PHE A 34 10.43 -9.11 -1.93
CA PHE A 34 10.68 -10.44 -1.40
C PHE A 34 9.74 -10.66 -0.22
N LEU A 35 9.16 -11.86 -0.12
CA LEU A 35 8.36 -12.29 1.02
C LEU A 35 8.97 -13.54 1.63
N PRO A 36 9.03 -13.66 2.97
CA PRO A 36 9.37 -14.90 3.63
C PRO A 36 8.48 -16.04 3.12
N GLY A 37 9.09 -17.16 2.73
CA GLY A 37 8.38 -18.34 2.25
C GLY A 37 8.09 -18.34 0.75
N PHE A 38 8.30 -17.23 0.04
CA PHE A 38 8.25 -17.21 -1.43
C PHE A 38 9.66 -17.39 -2.02
N ASP A 39 9.81 -18.30 -2.97
CA ASP A 39 11.09 -18.58 -3.61
C ASP A 39 11.42 -17.51 -4.66
N GLY A 40 12.35 -16.61 -4.32
CA GLY A 40 12.85 -15.56 -5.22
C GLY A 40 12.07 -14.24 -5.14
N PRO A 41 12.28 -13.33 -6.12
CA PRO A 41 11.55 -12.06 -6.17
C PRO A 41 10.08 -12.29 -6.54
N LEU A 42 9.19 -11.44 -6.03
CA LEU A 42 7.78 -11.49 -6.40
C LEU A 42 7.60 -11.20 -7.91
N PRO A 43 6.76 -11.98 -8.61
CA PRO A 43 6.50 -11.77 -10.04
C PRO A 43 5.45 -10.68 -10.32
N PHE A 44 5.01 -9.96 -9.28
CA PHE A 44 4.03 -8.87 -9.33
C PHE A 44 4.49 -7.73 -8.42
N GLU A 45 3.96 -6.53 -8.65
CA GLU A 45 4.25 -5.37 -7.82
C GLU A 45 3.33 -5.33 -6.59
N LEU A 46 3.93 -5.48 -5.41
CA LEU A 46 3.28 -5.32 -4.12
C LEU A 46 3.83 -4.08 -3.43
N GLU A 47 2.93 -3.19 -3.04
CA GLU A 47 3.20 -2.03 -2.21
C GLU A 47 2.43 -2.16 -0.90
N THR A 48 3.03 -1.74 0.20
CA THR A 48 2.37 -1.72 1.51
C THR A 48 2.56 -0.36 2.14
N GLY A 49 1.61 0.10 2.94
CA GLY A 49 1.71 1.42 3.56
C GLY A 49 0.60 1.70 4.55
N TYR A 50 0.63 2.92 5.08
CA TYR A 50 -0.40 3.44 5.99
C TYR A 50 -1.10 4.65 5.37
N ILE A 51 -2.42 4.72 5.56
CA ILE A 51 -3.25 5.84 5.15
C ILE A 51 -3.87 6.46 6.41
N GLY A 52 -3.60 7.74 6.65
CA GLY A 52 -4.21 8.51 7.73
C GLY A 52 -5.69 8.79 7.48
N VAL A 53 -6.53 8.58 8.48
CA VAL A 53 -7.98 8.88 8.46
C VAL A 53 -8.35 9.70 9.69
N GLY A 54 -9.19 10.73 9.48
CA GLY A 54 -9.57 11.73 10.49
C GLY A 54 -8.94 13.09 10.21
N GLU A 55 -9.46 14.15 10.83
CA GLU A 55 -8.97 15.53 10.62
C GLU A 55 -7.48 15.68 10.97
N GLU A 56 -7.02 14.92 11.97
CA GLU A 56 -5.62 14.90 12.42
C GLU A 56 -4.91 13.57 12.10
N GLU A 57 -5.41 12.77 11.15
CA GLU A 57 -4.90 11.43 10.83
C GLU A 57 -4.82 10.50 12.07
N GLU A 58 -5.80 10.63 12.96
CA GLU A 58 -5.88 9.94 14.26
C GLU A 58 -5.97 8.41 14.13
N VAL A 59 -6.28 7.90 12.93
CA VAL A 59 -6.32 6.48 12.61
C VAL A 59 -5.40 6.21 11.44
N GLN A 60 -4.53 5.21 11.55
CA GLN A 60 -3.61 4.81 10.47
C GLN A 60 -4.05 3.44 9.92
N LEU A 61 -4.59 3.45 8.70
CA LEU A 61 -5.05 2.24 8.01
C LEU A 61 -3.93 1.56 7.23
N PHE A 62 -3.64 0.29 7.50
CA PHE A 62 -2.62 -0.47 6.78
C PHE A 62 -3.23 -1.12 5.54
N TYR A 63 -2.51 -1.04 4.42
CA TYR A 63 -2.94 -1.63 3.15
C TYR A 63 -1.86 -2.47 2.50
N TYR A 64 -2.31 -3.43 1.69
CA TYR A 64 -1.52 -4.10 0.66
C TYR A 64 -2.10 -3.71 -0.70
N PHE A 65 -1.32 -3.07 -1.55
CA PHE A 65 -1.69 -2.71 -2.89
C PHE A 65 -0.94 -3.60 -3.88
N ILE A 66 -1.69 -4.33 -4.70
CA ILE A 66 -1.13 -5.16 -5.77
C ILE A 66 -1.61 -4.60 -7.10
N LYS A 67 -0.65 -4.24 -7.95
CA LYS A 67 -0.94 -3.74 -9.29
C LYS A 67 -1.39 -4.87 -10.21
N SER A 68 -2.22 -4.53 -11.19
CA SER A 68 -2.63 -5.49 -12.20
C SER A 68 -1.41 -6.07 -12.93
N GLU A 69 -1.42 -7.38 -13.12
CA GLU A 69 -0.37 -8.09 -13.85
C GLU A 69 -0.52 -7.94 -15.38
N ARG A 70 -1.64 -7.39 -15.86
CA ARG A 70 -1.89 -7.14 -17.30
C ARG A 70 -1.53 -5.72 -17.71
N ASN A 71 -2.33 -4.73 -17.30
CA ASN A 71 -2.05 -3.33 -17.57
C ASN A 71 -2.56 -2.47 -16.40
N PRO A 72 -1.70 -2.15 -15.41
CA PRO A 72 -2.13 -1.45 -14.21
C PRO A 72 -2.64 -0.02 -14.46
N GLU A 73 -2.31 0.61 -15.59
CA GLU A 73 -2.80 1.95 -15.92
C GLU A 73 -4.24 1.94 -16.46
N GLU A 74 -4.65 0.86 -17.11
CA GLU A 74 -5.96 0.74 -17.77
C GLU A 74 -6.94 -0.18 -17.01
N ASP A 75 -6.41 -1.07 -16.18
CA ASP A 75 -7.20 -2.06 -15.46
C ASP A 75 -7.91 -1.45 -14.23
N PRO A 76 -9.12 -1.93 -13.89
CA PRO A 76 -9.90 -1.35 -12.80
C PRO A 76 -9.21 -1.46 -11.46
N LEU A 77 -9.49 -0.51 -10.57
CA LEU A 77 -9.12 -0.53 -9.16
C LEU A 77 -10.24 -1.16 -8.33
N LEU A 78 -9.90 -2.18 -7.55
CA LEU A 78 -10.79 -2.86 -6.62
C LEU A 78 -10.33 -2.64 -5.18
N LEU A 79 -11.28 -2.40 -4.28
CA LEU A 79 -11.06 -2.41 -2.84
C LEU A 79 -11.56 -3.72 -2.26
N TRP A 80 -10.68 -4.44 -1.56
CA TRP A 80 -11.01 -5.68 -0.87
C TRP A 80 -11.03 -5.46 0.65
N LEU A 81 -12.16 -5.85 1.26
CA LEU A 81 -12.38 -5.77 2.70
C LEU A 81 -12.72 -7.17 3.22
N SER A 82 -11.84 -7.74 4.03
CA SER A 82 -12.18 -8.96 4.76
C SER A 82 -13.33 -8.69 5.75
N GLY A 83 -14.24 -9.65 5.84
CA GLY A 83 -15.42 -9.59 6.70
C GLY A 83 -15.13 -9.98 8.16
N GLY A 84 -16.20 -10.09 8.95
CA GLY A 84 -16.12 -10.27 10.41
C GLY A 84 -15.60 -9.00 11.11
N PRO A 85 -15.65 -8.92 12.43
CA PRO A 85 -14.87 -7.92 13.15
C PRO A 85 -13.47 -8.50 13.43
N GLY A 86 -12.41 -7.84 12.94
CA GLY A 86 -11.04 -8.15 13.37
C GLY A 86 -10.19 -9.03 12.43
N CYS A 87 -10.72 -9.51 11.30
CA CYS A 87 -9.97 -10.34 10.36
C CYS A 87 -9.14 -9.48 9.41
N SER A 88 -7.83 -9.74 9.32
CA SER A 88 -6.94 -9.01 8.41
C SER A 88 -7.22 -9.37 6.95
N SER A 89 -7.14 -8.36 6.08
CA SER A 89 -7.29 -8.49 4.63
C SER A 89 -6.13 -9.24 3.96
N ILE A 90 -5.05 -9.55 4.70
CA ILE A 90 -4.04 -10.52 4.25
C ILE A 90 -4.65 -11.92 4.01
N SER A 91 -5.77 -12.26 4.66
CA SER A 91 -6.46 -13.52 4.39
C SER A 91 -6.95 -13.60 2.94
N GLY A 92 -7.53 -12.51 2.43
CA GLY A 92 -8.00 -12.42 1.05
C GLY A 92 -6.85 -12.54 0.06
N LEU A 93 -5.72 -11.91 0.40
CA LEU A 93 -4.49 -11.95 -0.40
C LEU A 93 -3.91 -13.36 -0.51
N LEU A 94 -3.91 -14.15 0.57
CA LEU A 94 -3.27 -15.47 0.63
C LEU A 94 -4.19 -16.66 0.35
N PHE A 95 -5.49 -16.54 0.59
CA PHE A 95 -6.43 -17.66 0.58
C PHE A 95 -7.63 -17.49 -0.34
N GLU A 96 -7.88 -16.29 -0.87
CA GLU A 96 -9.08 -16.00 -1.64
C GLU A 96 -8.73 -15.61 -3.07
N ASN A 97 -8.42 -14.33 -3.31
CA ASN A 97 -8.38 -13.74 -4.65
C ASN A 97 -7.05 -13.02 -4.97
N GLY A 98 -6.06 -13.08 -4.10
CA GLY A 98 -4.73 -12.54 -4.34
C GLY A 98 -3.81 -13.44 -5.18
N PRO A 99 -2.61 -12.96 -5.54
CA PRO A 99 -1.66 -13.65 -6.42
C PRO A 99 -0.82 -14.72 -5.73
N LEU A 100 -0.98 -14.89 -4.41
CA LEU A 100 -0.25 -15.85 -3.61
C LEU A 100 -1.19 -16.89 -3.03
N THR A 101 -0.66 -18.09 -2.83
CA THR A 101 -1.32 -19.12 -2.05
C THR A 101 -0.31 -19.87 -1.19
N MET A 102 -0.76 -20.32 -0.03
CA MET A 102 0.05 -21.16 0.84
C MET A 102 0.10 -22.58 0.28
N LYS A 103 1.31 -23.15 0.17
CA LYS A 103 1.48 -24.53 -0.23
C LYS A 103 0.96 -25.45 0.87
N LEU A 104 -0.03 -26.29 0.54
CA LEU A 104 -0.65 -27.25 1.46
C LEU A 104 0.22 -28.49 1.62
N ASP A 105 1.34 -28.34 2.31
CA ASP A 105 2.19 -29.45 2.75
C ASP A 105 1.97 -29.73 4.25
N ALA A 106 2.32 -30.94 4.71
CA ALA A 106 2.28 -31.26 6.13
C ALA A 106 3.19 -30.31 6.92
N TYR A 107 2.62 -29.60 7.90
CA TYR A 107 3.37 -28.64 8.70
C TYR A 107 4.46 -29.36 9.48
N ASN A 108 5.71 -29.01 9.18
CA ASN A 108 6.93 -29.61 9.74
C ASN A 108 7.61 -28.71 10.78
N GLY A 109 6.97 -27.60 11.18
CA GLY A 109 7.55 -26.60 12.07
C GLY A 109 8.37 -25.51 11.38
N SER A 110 8.58 -25.58 10.06
CA SER A 110 9.26 -24.53 9.29
C SER A 110 8.30 -23.44 8.83
N LEU A 111 8.85 -22.34 8.31
CA LEU A 111 8.07 -21.31 7.64
C LEU A 111 7.24 -21.93 6.50
N PRO A 112 5.93 -21.65 6.41
CA PRO A 112 5.13 -22.11 5.29
C PRO A 112 5.62 -21.55 3.95
N SER A 113 5.60 -22.39 2.92
CA SER A 113 5.94 -21.94 1.56
C SER A 113 4.76 -21.23 0.90
N LEU A 114 5.06 -20.13 0.21
CA LEU A 114 4.16 -19.37 -0.63
C LEU A 114 4.48 -19.66 -2.08
N VAL A 115 3.43 -19.83 -2.88
CA VAL A 115 3.54 -20.02 -4.34
C VAL A 115 2.58 -19.08 -5.06
N SER A 116 2.90 -18.73 -6.30
CA SER A 116 2.01 -17.92 -7.12
C SER A 116 0.81 -18.73 -7.63
N THR A 117 -0.33 -18.08 -7.81
CA THR A 117 -1.54 -18.68 -8.39
C THR A 117 -1.90 -18.03 -9.72
N THR A 118 -2.44 -18.82 -10.64
CA THR A 118 -2.97 -18.33 -11.92
C THR A 118 -4.41 -17.83 -11.84
N TYR A 119 -5.08 -18.03 -10.69
CA TYR A 119 -6.50 -17.72 -10.49
C TYR A 119 -6.76 -16.38 -9.79
N SER A 120 -5.71 -15.57 -9.61
CA SER A 120 -5.80 -14.27 -8.95
C SER A 120 -6.67 -13.28 -9.71
N TRP A 121 -7.40 -12.44 -8.98
CA TRP A 121 -8.11 -11.29 -9.56
C TRP A 121 -7.13 -10.19 -10.01
N THR A 122 -5.91 -10.18 -9.47
CA THR A 122 -4.84 -9.24 -9.89
C THR A 122 -4.37 -9.47 -11.32
N LYS A 123 -4.79 -10.55 -11.99
CA LYS A 123 -4.53 -10.76 -13.41
C LYS A 123 -5.15 -9.70 -14.30
N LEU A 124 -6.24 -9.06 -13.84
CA LEU A 124 -7.05 -8.12 -14.62
C LEU A 124 -7.47 -6.88 -13.81
N SER A 125 -6.90 -6.66 -12.62
CA SER A 125 -7.28 -5.55 -11.75
C SER A 125 -6.15 -5.15 -10.81
N ASN A 126 -6.12 -3.86 -10.48
CA ASN A 126 -5.37 -3.35 -9.35
C ASN A 126 -6.20 -3.59 -8.08
N ILE A 127 -5.63 -4.14 -7.01
CA ILE A 127 -6.39 -4.47 -5.79
C ILE A 127 -5.72 -3.88 -4.56
N ILE A 128 -6.49 -3.15 -3.76
CA ILE A 128 -6.12 -2.70 -2.41
C ILE A 128 -6.80 -3.63 -1.41
N PHE A 129 -6.01 -4.39 -0.65
CA PHE A 129 -6.45 -5.14 0.52
C PHE A 129 -6.26 -4.26 1.75
N LEU A 130 -7.36 -3.86 2.39
CA LEU A 130 -7.33 -2.88 3.48
C LEU A 130 -7.70 -3.55 4.81
N ASP A 131 -6.83 -3.46 5.81
CA ASP A 131 -7.18 -3.93 7.15
C ASP A 131 -8.21 -2.98 7.79
N GLN A 132 -9.29 -3.53 8.36
CA GLN A 132 -10.29 -2.78 9.15
C GLN A 132 -11.04 -3.72 10.12
N PRO A 133 -11.69 -3.23 11.20
CA PRO A 133 -11.61 -1.89 11.80
C PRO A 133 -10.33 -1.71 12.64
N VAL A 134 -10.19 -0.59 13.36
CA VAL A 134 -9.01 -0.30 14.20
C VAL A 134 -8.68 -1.46 15.14
N GLY A 135 -7.43 -1.92 15.10
CA GLY A 135 -6.93 -3.06 15.89
C GLY A 135 -6.82 -4.38 15.12
N THR A 136 -7.27 -4.44 13.86
CA THR A 136 -7.06 -5.56 12.94
C THR A 136 -5.66 -5.55 12.33
N GLY A 137 -4.96 -6.69 12.30
CA GLY A 137 -3.71 -6.83 11.54
C GLY A 137 -2.61 -5.86 11.99
N PHE A 138 -2.05 -5.10 11.04
CA PHE A 138 -1.00 -4.11 11.31
C PHE A 138 -1.54 -2.69 11.58
N LEU A 139 -2.86 -2.52 11.69
CA LEU A 139 -3.47 -1.23 11.98
C LEU A 139 -3.02 -0.64 13.31
N MET A 140 -2.79 0.68 13.32
CA MET A 140 -2.40 1.42 14.53
C MET A 140 -3.34 2.60 14.83
N LEU A 141 -3.52 2.88 16.11
CA LEU A 141 -4.12 4.11 16.62
C LEU A 141 -3.09 5.26 16.49
N GLY A 142 -3.50 6.43 15.99
CA GLY A 142 -2.65 7.58 15.71
C GLY A 142 -1.96 8.22 16.92
N VAL A 143 -2.34 7.84 18.15
CA VAL A 143 -1.54 8.11 19.37
C VAL A 143 -0.14 7.50 19.25
N PHE A 144 0.00 6.42 18.48
CA PHE A 144 1.26 5.82 18.06
C PHE A 144 1.41 6.03 16.55
N LYS A 145 2.08 7.12 16.15
CA LYS A 145 2.35 7.37 14.73
C LYS A 145 3.16 6.21 14.15
N ALA A 146 2.73 5.69 13.00
CA ALA A 146 3.44 4.59 12.34
C ALA A 146 4.91 5.00 12.14
N PRO A 147 5.88 4.19 12.58
CA PRO A 147 7.26 4.46 12.26
C PRO A 147 7.42 4.44 10.74
N LYS A 148 8.16 5.40 10.17
CA LYS A 148 8.48 5.49 8.72
C LYS A 148 9.38 4.34 8.22
N THR A 149 9.38 3.22 8.93
CA THR A 149 10.14 2.02 8.62
C THR A 149 9.35 1.15 7.67
N ASN A 150 10.03 0.60 6.66
CA ASN A 150 9.48 -0.44 5.81
C ASN A 150 8.84 -1.51 6.69
N VAL A 151 7.53 -1.74 6.55
CA VAL A 151 6.89 -2.90 7.17
C VAL A 151 7.42 -4.10 6.43
N VAL A 152 8.33 -4.83 7.09
CA VAL A 152 8.78 -6.13 6.60
C VAL A 152 7.67 -7.11 6.95
N VAL A 153 6.85 -7.43 5.96
CA VAL A 153 5.89 -8.56 6.02
C VAL A 153 6.68 -9.87 5.96
#